data_AF-A0A7C5L5L1-F1
#
_entry.id   AF-A0A7C5L5L1-F1
#
_cell.length_a   1.000
_cell.length_b   1.000
_cell.length_c   1.000
_cell.angle_alpha   90.00
_cell.angle_beta   90.00
_cell.angle_gamma   90.00
#
_symmetry.space_group_name_H-M   'P 1'
#
loop_
_entity.id
_entity.type
_entity.pdbx_description
1 polymer ?
#
loop_
_entity_poly.entity_id
_entity_poly.type
_entity_poly.pdbx_seq_one_letter_code
_entity_poly.pdbx_strand_id
1 'polypeptide(L)'
;MGRSVLALLFMPALSLAEGRDLYEHHCIRCHREDSAKPTEFLKAKFRGKPEAIVELSKRCPWGRNLSQMEIEIIAEWLSGVE
;
A
#
# COMPACT_ATOMS: atom_id res chain seq x y z
N MET A 1 -14.32 40.40 -6.02
CA MET A 1 -13.20 39.52 -5.62
C MET A 1 -13.73 38.09 -5.51
N GLY A 2 -13.70 37.35 -6.63
CA GLY A 2 -14.16 35.96 -6.65
C GLY A 2 -13.06 35.06 -6.10
N ARG A 3 -13.30 34.43 -4.96
CA ARG A 3 -12.42 33.40 -4.40
C ARG A 3 -12.62 32.12 -5.21
N SER A 4 -11.75 31.88 -6.18
CA SER A 4 -11.62 30.56 -6.81
C SER A 4 -11.05 29.59 -5.79
N VAL A 5 -11.92 28.81 -5.15
CA VAL A 5 -11.54 27.56 -4.49
C VAL A 5 -11.54 26.50 -5.58
N LEU A 6 -10.45 26.44 -6.35
CA LEU A 6 -10.27 25.39 -7.34
C LEU A 6 -9.84 24.13 -6.57
N ALA A 7 -10.75 23.16 -6.55
CA ALA A 7 -10.65 21.91 -5.83
C ALA A 7 -9.39 21.11 -6.24
N LEU A 8 -8.51 20.88 -5.28
CA LEU A 8 -7.48 19.83 -5.32
C LEU A 8 -8.17 18.48 -5.04
N LEU A 9 -8.85 17.91 -6.03
CA LEU A 9 -9.52 16.60 -5.94
C LEU A 9 -9.07 15.67 -7.07
N PHE A 10 -7.76 15.54 -7.30
CA PHE A 10 -7.26 14.70 -8.39
C PHE A 10 -5.89 14.08 -8.08
N MET A 11 -5.83 13.15 -7.12
CA MET A 11 -4.64 12.28 -6.94
C MET A 11 -4.87 10.79 -6.60
N PRO A 12 -6.06 10.15 -6.71
CA PRO A 12 -6.17 8.73 -6.32
C PRO A 12 -5.55 7.75 -7.33
N ALA A 13 -5.58 8.06 -8.63
CA ALA A 13 -5.16 7.11 -9.67
C ALA A 13 -3.63 6.94 -9.79
N LEU A 14 -2.84 7.93 -9.36
CA LEU A 14 -1.38 7.87 -9.43
C LEU A 14 -0.81 6.99 -8.30
N SER A 15 -1.44 6.98 -7.12
CA SER A 15 -0.97 6.19 -5.96
C SER A 15 -1.15 4.68 -6.16
N LEU A 16 -2.17 4.24 -6.91
CA LEU A 16 -2.43 2.81 -7.14
C LEU A 16 -1.34 2.10 -7.98
N ALA A 17 -0.88 2.75 -9.04
CA ALA A 17 0.21 2.20 -9.86
C ALA A 17 1.51 2.15 -9.05
N GLU A 18 1.77 3.19 -8.27
CA GLU A 18 2.93 3.31 -7.40
C GLU A 18 2.95 2.27 -6.28
N GLY A 19 1.78 1.98 -5.67
CA GLY A 19 1.68 0.98 -4.60
C GLY A 19 1.92 -0.45 -5.05
N ARG A 20 1.48 -0.79 -6.27
CA ARG A 20 1.81 -2.07 -6.89
C ARG A 20 3.31 -2.21 -7.13
N ASP A 21 3.93 -1.22 -7.74
CA ASP A 21 5.35 -1.27 -8.10
C ASP A 21 6.25 -1.35 -6.85
N LEU A 22 5.94 -0.54 -5.83
CA LEU A 22 6.61 -0.61 -4.53
C LEU A 22 6.45 -2.01 -3.89
N TYR A 23 5.25 -2.58 -3.94
CA TYR A 23 5.03 -3.92 -3.40
C TYR A 23 5.81 -5.00 -4.17
N GLU A 24 5.81 -4.94 -5.51
CA GLU A 24 6.55 -5.87 -6.35
C GLU A 24 8.06 -5.77 -6.13
N HIS A 25 8.60 -4.58 -5.84
CA HIS A 25 10.02 -4.43 -5.54
C HIS A 25 10.42 -4.88 -4.13
N HIS A 26 9.57 -4.66 -3.13
CA HIS A 26 9.98 -4.81 -1.73
C HIS A 26 9.35 -6.02 -1.02
N CYS A 27 8.14 -6.41 -1.39
CA CYS A 27 7.33 -7.37 -0.63
C CYS A 27 7.19 -8.73 -1.34
N ILE A 28 7.16 -8.76 -2.68
CA ILE A 28 6.88 -9.99 -3.43
C ILE A 28 7.87 -11.12 -3.14
N ARG A 29 9.14 -10.78 -2.83
CA ARG A 29 10.20 -11.75 -2.53
C ARG A 29 9.80 -12.75 -1.45
N CYS A 30 8.91 -12.36 -0.54
CA CYS A 30 8.49 -13.14 0.62
C CYS A 30 7.02 -13.54 0.57
N HIS A 31 6.26 -12.87 -0.29
CA HIS A 31 4.82 -13.05 -0.48
C HIS A 31 4.48 -13.60 -1.88
N ARG A 32 5.40 -14.38 -2.45
CA ARG A 32 5.21 -15.15 -3.70
C ARG A 32 4.07 -16.16 -3.55
N GLU A 33 3.57 -16.68 -4.66
CA GLU A 33 2.48 -17.67 -4.71
C GLU A 33 2.77 -18.95 -3.91
N ASP A 34 4.02 -19.39 -3.85
CA ASP A 34 4.48 -20.58 -3.12
C ASP A 34 4.80 -20.33 -1.64
N SER A 35 4.65 -19.09 -1.17
CA SER A 35 4.94 -18.74 0.21
C SER A 35 3.80 -19.11 1.15
N ALA A 36 4.08 -19.24 2.46
CA ALA A 36 3.04 -19.50 3.46
C ALA A 36 1.98 -18.39 3.57
N LYS A 37 2.27 -17.20 3.03
CA LYS A 37 1.40 -16.01 3.05
C LYS A 37 1.53 -15.29 1.71
N PRO A 38 0.96 -15.81 0.62
CA PRO A 38 1.08 -15.19 -0.70
C PRO A 38 0.36 -13.83 -0.75
N THR A 39 0.62 -13.03 -1.79
CA THR A 39 -0.02 -11.71 -1.98
C THR A 39 -1.54 -11.76 -1.86
N GLU A 40 -2.19 -12.74 -2.47
CA GLU A 40 -3.65 -12.89 -2.43
C GLU A 40 -4.16 -13.19 -1.01
N PHE A 41 -3.40 -13.92 -0.21
CA PHE A 41 -3.72 -14.09 1.22
C PHE A 41 -3.66 -12.76 1.97
N LEU A 42 -2.66 -11.92 1.70
CA LEU A 42 -2.56 -10.60 2.33
C LEU A 42 -3.71 -9.68 1.93
N LYS A 43 -4.02 -9.59 0.62
CA LYS A 43 -5.15 -8.81 0.11
C LYS A 43 -6.47 -9.24 0.74
N ALA A 44 -6.71 -10.55 0.86
CA ALA A 44 -7.92 -11.05 1.51
C ALA A 44 -7.96 -10.73 3.01
N LYS A 45 -6.83 -10.91 3.71
CA LYS A 45 -6.74 -10.71 5.16
C LYS A 45 -6.89 -9.25 5.58
N PHE A 46 -6.34 -8.34 4.79
CA PHE A 46 -6.26 -6.91 5.11
C PHE A 46 -7.17 -6.04 4.23
N ARG A 47 -8.13 -6.64 3.52
CA ARG A 47 -9.11 -5.92 2.72
C ARG A 47 -9.78 -4.82 3.55
N GLY A 48 -9.74 -3.58 3.04
CA GLY A 48 -10.34 -2.42 3.69
C GLY A 48 -9.61 -1.91 4.94
N LYS A 49 -8.39 -2.40 5.23
CA LYS A 49 -7.66 -2.14 6.48
C LYS A 49 -6.19 -1.75 6.23
N PRO A 50 -5.91 -0.63 5.54
CA PRO A 50 -4.54 -0.18 5.28
C PRO A 50 -3.72 0.01 6.57
N GLU A 51 -4.33 0.52 7.64
CA GLU A 51 -3.68 0.78 8.92
C GLU A 51 -3.11 -0.49 9.57
N ALA A 52 -3.75 -1.64 9.35
CA ALA A 52 -3.26 -2.92 9.82
C ALA A 52 -2.01 -3.39 9.07
N ILE A 53 -1.86 -2.99 7.80
CA ILE A 53 -0.68 -3.27 6.98
C ILE A 53 0.47 -2.35 7.41
N VAL A 54 0.17 -1.07 7.68
CA VAL A 54 1.14 -0.11 8.25
C VAL A 54 1.68 -0.60 9.59
N GLU A 55 0.85 -1.16 10.46
CA GLU A 55 1.32 -1.71 11.73
C GLU A 55 2.13 -3.01 11.54
N LEU A 56 1.72 -3.85 10.57
CA LEU A 56 2.45 -5.07 10.24
C LEU A 56 3.86 -4.77 9.69
N SER A 57 4.01 -3.74 8.86
CA SER A 57 5.28 -3.41 8.19
C SER A 57 6.38 -3.04 9.20
N LYS A 58 6.03 -2.42 10.34
CA LYS A 58 6.96 -2.13 11.46
C LYS A 58 7.65 -3.39 11.99
N ARG A 59 6.98 -4.54 11.89
CA ARG A 59 7.48 -5.85 12.31
C ARG A 59 8.06 -6.68 11.16
N CYS A 60 7.88 -6.23 9.92
CA CYS A 60 8.35 -6.93 8.74
C CYS A 60 9.84 -6.63 8.50
N PRO A 61 10.74 -7.63 8.47
CA PRO A 61 12.16 -7.41 8.27
C PRO A 61 12.49 -6.51 7.07
N TRP A 62 11.73 -6.63 5.98
CA TRP A 62 11.85 -5.86 4.74
C TRP A 62 10.98 -4.59 4.70
N GLY A 63 9.87 -4.56 5.43
CA GLY A 63 9.04 -3.36 5.54
C GLY A 63 9.72 -2.23 6.32
N ARG A 64 10.68 -2.56 7.21
CA ARG A 64 11.39 -1.59 8.07
C ARG A 64 12.30 -0.61 7.33
N ASN A 65 12.68 -0.88 6.09
CA ASN A 65 13.60 -0.03 5.31
C ASN A 65 12.85 0.94 4.38
N LEU A 66 11.52 0.91 4.39
CA LEU A 66 10.69 1.81 3.61
C LEU A 66 10.36 3.05 4.43
N SER A 67 10.22 4.18 3.76
CA SER A 67 9.64 5.38 4.36
C SER A 67 8.18 5.14 4.74
N GLN A 68 7.67 5.95 5.67
CA GLN A 68 6.26 5.90 6.08
C GLN A 68 5.31 6.06 4.89
N MET A 69 5.66 6.96 3.96
CA MET A 69 4.87 7.22 2.74
C MET A 69 4.82 5.98 1.83
N GLU A 70 5.94 5.33 1.56
CA GLU A 70 5.96 4.11 0.74
C GLU A 70 5.11 2.99 1.37
N ILE A 71 5.14 2.87 2.71
CA ILE A 71 4.33 1.90 3.44
C ILE A 71 2.84 2.21 3.31
N GLU A 72 2.44 3.48 3.37
CA GLU A 72 1.05 3.92 3.22
C GLU A 72 0.54 3.64 1.81
N ILE A 73 1.31 3.99 0.78
CA ILE A 73 0.96 3.72 -0.63
C ILE A 73 0.80 2.21 -0.87
N ILE A 74 1.73 1.38 -0.35
CA ILE A 74 1.60 -0.08 -0.41
C ILE A 74 0.33 -0.56 0.33
N ALA A 75 0.05 0.01 1.50
CA ALA A 75 -1.06 -0.40 2.35
C ALA A 75 -2.42 -0.09 1.70
N GLU A 76 -2.58 1.08 1.09
CA GLU A 76 -3.77 1.46 0.34
C GLU A 76 -4.00 0.48 -0.82
N TRP A 77 -2.99 0.28 -1.66
CA TRP A 77 -3.06 -0.66 -2.79
C TRP A 77 -3.37 -2.11 -2.34
N LEU A 78 -2.68 -2.61 -1.31
CA LEU A 78 -2.81 -3.99 -0.87
C LEU A 78 -4.15 -4.25 -0.14
N SER A 79 -4.70 -3.25 0.54
CA SER A 79 -6.01 -3.34 1.20
C SER A 79 -7.18 -3.04 0.26
N GLY A 80 -6.93 -2.36 -0.86
CA GLY A 80 -7.94 -1.97 -1.84
C GLY A 80 -8.85 -0.85 -1.34
N VAL A 81 -8.36 0.02 -0.45
CA VAL A 81 -9.03 1.30 -0.15
C VAL A 81 -8.48 2.36 -1.09
N GLU A 82 -9.37 3.14 -1.68
CA GLU A 82 -9.07 4.26 -2.57
C GLU A 82 -9.26 5.60 -1.85
#